data_AF-A0A2M7YK49-F1
#
_entry.id   AF-A0A2M7YK49-F1
#
_cell.length_a   1.000
_cell.length_b   1.000
_cell.length_c   1.000
_cell.angle_alpha   90.00
_cell.angle_beta   90.00
_cell.angle_gamma   90.00
#
_symmetry.space_group_name_H-M   'P 1'
#
loop_
_entity.id
_entity.type
_entity.pdbx_description
1 polymer ?
#
loop_
_entity_poly.entity_id
_entity_poly.type
_entity_poly.pdbx_seq_one_letter_code
_entity_poly.pdbx_strand_id
1 'polypeptide(L)'
;MKNWVVILSSLFLFGFCETLTAQDCSSMIFENKVVGGIHVLRTNPQIVVVRGTYTYSIDFRSDNLGLMAKVYSQGGEIFNQNDEMI
;
A
#
# COMPACT_ATOMS: atom_id res chain seq x y z
N MET A 1 -35.62 22.85 -29.45
CA MET A 1 -35.41 22.50 -28.02
C MET A 1 -34.88 21.08 -27.81
N LYS A 2 -35.37 20.06 -28.53
CA LYS A 2 -34.94 18.64 -28.40
C LYS A 2 -33.44 18.38 -28.67
N ASN A 3 -32.84 19.08 -29.64
CA ASN A 3 -31.43 18.84 -29.99
C ASN A 3 -30.42 19.39 -28.97
N TRP A 4 -30.79 20.45 -28.24
CA TRP A 4 -29.89 21.06 -27.24
C TRP A 4 -29.76 20.18 -25.99
N VAL A 5 -30.83 19.47 -25.62
CA VAL A 5 -30.80 18.47 -24.53
C VAL A 5 -29.89 17.29 -24.88
N VAL A 6 -29.87 16.86 -26.14
CA VAL A 6 -28.98 15.79 -26.60
C VAL A 6 -27.52 16.24 -26.58
N ILE A 7 -27.24 17.48 -26.97
CA ILE A 7 -25.89 18.06 -26.92
C ILE A 7 -25.42 18.24 -25.48
N LEU A 8 -26.29 18.74 -24.58
CA LEU A 8 -25.96 18.91 -23.17
C LEU A 8 -25.72 17.56 -22.46
N SER A 9 -26.54 16.55 -22.80
CA SER A 9 -26.41 15.18 -22.29
C SER A 9 -25.12 14.50 -22.78
N SER A 10 -24.74 14.71 -24.05
CA SER A 10 -23.49 14.17 -24.59
C SER A 10 -22.26 14.85 -24.02
N LEU A 11 -22.27 16.18 -23.78
CA LEU A 11 -21.17 16.87 -23.09
C LEU A 11 -20.98 16.36 -21.64
N PHE A 12 -22.06 16.02 -20.94
CA PHE A 12 -21.98 15.50 -19.57
C PHE A 12 -21.34 14.10 -19.51
N LEU A 13 -21.47 13.28 -20.56
CA LEU A 13 -20.86 11.95 -20.64
C LEU A 13 -19.35 11.97 -20.94
N PHE A 14 -18.83 13.01 -21.60
CA PHE A 14 -17.40 13.15 -21.89
C PHE A 14 -16.58 13.79 -20.75
N GLY A 15 -17.23 14.32 -19.72
CA GLY A 15 -16.58 15.02 -18.61
C GLY A 15 -15.98 14.14 -17.50
N PHE A 16 -16.26 12.83 -17.49
CA PHE A 16 -15.89 11.94 -16.38
C PHE A 16 -14.86 10.85 -16.74
N CYS A 17 -14.09 11.03 -17.82
CA CYS A 17 -12.97 10.15 -18.10
C CYS A 17 -11.76 10.56 -17.23
N GLU A 18 -11.85 10.31 -15.93
CA GLU A 18 -10.67 10.36 -15.07
C GLU A 18 -9.78 9.17 -15.40
N THR A 19 -8.57 9.43 -15.88
CA THR A 19 -7.55 8.40 -16.02
C THR A 19 -7.13 7.96 -14.63
N LEU A 20 -7.65 6.81 -14.18
CA LEU A 20 -7.15 6.13 -12.99
C LEU A 20 -5.70 5.74 -13.24
N THR A 21 -4.77 6.56 -12.76
CA THR A 21 -3.36 6.18 -12.72
C THR A 21 -3.23 5.10 -11.65
N ALA A 22 -2.84 3.90 -12.05
CA ALA A 22 -2.47 2.86 -11.09
C ALA A 22 -1.33 3.39 -10.21
N GLN A 23 -1.39 3.11 -8.91
CA GLN A 23 -0.33 3.51 -7.99
C GLN A 23 0.97 2.83 -8.41
N ASP A 24 2.05 3.60 -8.51
CA ASP A 24 3.38 3.05 -8.79
C ASP A 24 3.95 2.38 -7.54
N CYS A 25 3.56 1.12 -7.36
CA CYS A 25 4.03 0.28 -6.27
C CYS A 25 5.47 -0.21 -6.48
N SER A 26 6.12 0.06 -7.62
CA SER A 26 7.48 -0.42 -7.90
C SER A 26 8.49 0.15 -6.90
N SER A 27 8.29 1.39 -6.48
CA SER A 27 9.06 2.07 -5.43
C SER A 27 8.95 1.42 -4.04
N MET A 28 7.90 0.64 -3.80
CA MET A 28 7.65 -0.02 -2.52
C MET A 28 8.33 -1.40 -2.45
N ILE A 29 8.74 -1.98 -3.56
CA ILE A 29 9.34 -3.31 -3.62
C ILE A 29 10.86 -3.18 -3.42
N PHE A 30 11.38 -3.79 -2.37
CA PHE A 30 12.81 -3.87 -2.09
C PHE A 30 13.46 -5.09 -2.75
N GLU A 31 12.76 -6.23 -2.74
CA GLU A 31 13.25 -7.48 -3.32
C GLU A 31 12.11 -8.22 -4.01
N ASN A 32 12.37 -8.69 -5.22
CA ASN A 32 11.48 -9.57 -5.96
C ASN A 32 12.33 -10.53 -6.80
N LYS A 33 12.48 -11.78 -6.35
CA LYS A 33 13.29 -12.78 -7.03
C LYS A 33 12.76 -14.19 -6.86
N VAL A 34 13.09 -15.05 -7.81
CA VAL A 34 12.81 -16.48 -7.75
C VAL A 34 14.12 -17.22 -7.46
N VAL A 35 14.17 -17.97 -6.36
CA VAL A 35 15.32 -18.81 -5.99
C VAL A 35 14.83 -20.25 -5.83
N GLY A 36 15.31 -21.16 -6.68
CA GLY A 36 14.94 -22.58 -6.57
C GLY A 36 13.44 -22.85 -6.72
N GLY A 37 12.72 -22.04 -7.50
CA GLY A 37 11.26 -22.14 -7.66
C GLY A 37 10.43 -21.43 -6.57
N ILE A 38 11.09 -20.82 -5.59
CA ILE A 38 10.43 -20.07 -4.51
C ILE A 38 10.45 -18.59 -4.85
N HIS A 39 9.27 -17.95 -4.80
CA HIS A 39 9.13 -16.52 -5.00
C HIS A 39 9.39 -15.77 -3.68
N VAL A 40 10.47 -15.00 -3.63
CA VAL A 40 10.84 -14.13 -2.51
C VAL A 40 10.44 -12.71 -2.87
N LEU A 41 9.45 -12.17 -2.16
CA LEU A 41 8.96 -10.79 -2.33
C LEU A 41 9.09 -10.04 -1.00
N ARG A 42 9.71 -8.87 -1.03
CA ARG A 42 9.90 -8.00 0.14
C ARG A 42 9.68 -6.54 -0.22
N THR A 43 9.04 -5.81 0.68
CA THR A 43 8.83 -4.36 0.53
C THR A 43 9.84 -3.54 1.31
N ASN A 44 9.99 -2.26 0.95
CA ASN A 44 10.68 -1.28 1.77
C ASN A 44 9.94 -1.13 3.12
N PRO A 45 10.67 -1.06 4.26
CA PRO A 45 10.06 -0.83 5.56
C PRO A 45 9.16 0.41 5.54
N GLN A 46 7.93 0.26 6.01
CA GLN A 46 7.01 1.39 6.17
C GLN A 46 7.03 1.80 7.65
N ILE A 47 7.28 3.09 7.89
CA ILE A 47 7.21 3.66 9.24
C ILE A 47 5.75 3.96 9.54
N VAL A 48 5.19 3.24 10.50
CA VAL A 48 3.85 3.51 11.02
C VAL A 48 4.04 4.20 12.36
N VAL A 49 3.84 5.52 12.38
CA VAL A 49 3.91 6.28 13.63
C VAL A 49 2.60 6.09 14.38
N VAL A 50 2.67 5.39 15.50
CA VAL A 50 1.53 5.18 16.40
C VAL A 50 1.72 6.12 17.59
N ARG A 51 1.00 7.26 17.56
CA ARG A 51 0.85 8.31 18.59
C ARG A 51 2.05 8.56 19.54
N GLY A 52 2.63 9.76 19.42
CA GLY A 52 3.63 10.28 20.37
C GLY A 52 5.04 10.18 19.81
N THR A 53 6.01 9.81 20.65
CA THR A 53 7.44 9.70 20.28
C THR A 53 7.84 8.30 19.81
N TYR A 54 6.88 7.38 19.70
CA TYR A 54 7.15 5.98 19.40
C TYR A 54 7.06 5.71 17.91
N THR A 55 8.05 4.98 17.39
CA THR A 55 8.13 4.64 15.97
C THR A 55 8.23 3.14 15.81
N TYR A 56 7.23 2.55 15.18
CA TYR A 56 7.23 1.14 14.79
C TYR A 56 7.38 1.03 13.27
N SER A 57 7.94 -0.09 12.83
CA SER A 57 8.09 -0.40 11.41
C SER A 57 7.58 -1.80 11.14
N ILE A 58 6.97 -1.95 9.96
CA ILE A 58 6.45 -3.24 9.47
C ILE A 58 7.24 -3.63 8.23
N ASP A 59 7.77 -4.85 8.22
CA ASP A 59 8.44 -5.49 7.08
C ASP A 59 7.59 -6.67 6.59
N PHE A 60 7.02 -6.55 5.40
CA PHE A 60 6.22 -7.60 4.77
C PHE A 60 7.11 -8.51 3.93
N ARG A 61 7.00 -9.81 4.18
CA ARG A 61 7.81 -10.86 3.54
C ARG A 61 6.89 -11.94 2.99
N SER A 62 7.13 -12.32 1.75
CA SER A 62 6.59 -13.54 1.17
C SER A 62 7.75 -14.50 0.93
N ASP A 63 7.67 -15.68 1.52
CA ASP A 63 8.59 -16.77 1.25
C ASP A 63 7.85 -18.12 1.23
N ASN A 64 8.61 -19.21 1.21
CA ASN A 64 8.12 -20.58 1.20
C ASN A 64 7.34 -20.99 2.45
N LEU A 65 7.37 -20.20 3.53
CA LEU A 65 6.56 -20.37 4.73
C LEU A 65 5.25 -19.56 4.66
N GLY A 66 5.06 -18.74 3.62
CA GLY A 66 3.86 -17.95 3.37
C GLY A 66 4.09 -16.44 3.46
N LEU A 67 3.02 -15.70 3.75
CA LEU A 67 3.06 -14.25 3.97
C LEU A 67 3.26 -13.96 5.45
N MET A 68 4.30 -13.20 5.78
CA MET A 68 4.61 -12.74 7.13
C MET A 68 4.73 -11.22 7.19
N ALA A 69 4.33 -10.65 8.31
CA ALA A 69 4.61 -9.26 8.67
C ALA A 69 5.46 -9.24 9.93
N LYS A 70 6.63 -8.62 9.87
CA LYS A 70 7.51 -8.44 11.03
C LYS A 70 7.37 -7.01 11.55
N VAL A 71 6.88 -6.89 12.78
CA VAL A 71 6.80 -5.61 13.50
C VAL A 71 8.03 -5.46 14.38
N TYR A 72 8.63 -4.26 14.38
CA TYR A 72 9.74 -3.93 15.27
C TYR A 72 9.71 -2.46 15.65
N SER A 73 10.20 -2.17 16.86
CA SER A 73 10.38 -0.81 17.37
C SER A 73 11.72 -0.26 16.88
N GLN A 74 11.71 0.98 16.38
CA GLN A 74 12.92 1.70 16.00
C GLN A 74 13.68 2.24 17.23
N GLY A 75 12.96 2.52 18.33
CA GLY A 75 13.52 3.11 19.56
C GLY A 75 13.91 2.10 20.64
N GLY A 76 13.50 0.84 20.50
CA GLY A 76 13.64 -0.19 21.56
C GLY A 76 12.41 -0.33 22.45
N GLU A 77 11.38 0.46 22.17
CA GLU A 77 10.14 0.50 22.95
C GLU A 77 9.38 -0.81 22.86
N ILE A 78 8.86 -1.24 24.01
CA ILE A 78 8.11 -2.48 24.15
C ILE A 78 6.66 -2.21 23.73
N PHE A 79 6.15 -3.06 22.83
CA PHE A 79 4.73 -3.09 22.49
C PHE A 79 3.95 -3.70 23.66
N ASN A 80 3.12 -2.89 24.31
CA ASN A 80 2.44 -3.25 25.56
C ASN A 80 1.03 -3.80 25.30
N GLN A 81 0.46 -4.43 26.34
CA GLN A 81 -0.93 -4.83 26.32
C GLN A 81 -1.83 -3.58 26.15
N ASN A 82 -2.75 -3.64 25.19
CA ASN A 82 -3.64 -2.56 24.74
C ASN A 82 -3.04 -1.52 23.78
N ASP A 83 -1.77 -1.68 23.37
CA ASP A 83 -1.27 -0.94 22.21
C ASP A 83 -1.96 -1.46 20.94
N GLU A 84 -2.30 -0.55 20.03
CA GLU A 84 -2.99 -0.87 18.78
C GLU A 84 -2.16 -0.39 17.58
N MET A 85 -1.94 -1.27 16.62
CA MET A 85 -1.36 -0.96 15.32
C MET A 85 -2.46 -1.16 14.29
N ILE A 86 -2.99 -0.05 13.77
CA ILE A 86 -4.07 -0.01 12.77
C ILE A 86 -3.47 0.18 11.38
#